data_AF-W4PJY8-F1
#
_entry.id   AF-W4PJY8-F1
#
_cell.length_a   1.000
_cell.length_b   1.000
_cell.length_c   1.000
_cell.angle_alpha   90.00
_cell.angle_beta   90.00
_cell.angle_gamma   90.00
#
_symmetry.space_group_name_H-M   'P 1'
#
loop_
_entity.id
_entity.type
_entity.pdbx_description
1 polymer ?
#
loop_
_entity_poly.entity_id
_entity_poly.type
_entity_poly.pdbx_seq_one_letter_code
_entity_poly.pdbx_strand_id
1 'polypeptide(L)' 'MAQVAVMEAYLPKQLSAEELEAALKEIIAETGATGGKDMGKVMGVASKKLAGIAEGRAISAKVKELLG' A
#
# COMPACT_ATOMS: atom_id res chain seq x y z
N MET A 1 -7.19 27.48 -2.30
CA MET A 1 -6.10 26.80 -1.58
C MET A 1 -6.00 25.39 -2.11
N ALA A 2 -4.99 25.07 -2.90
CA ALA A 2 -4.64 23.71 -3.30
C ALA A 2 -3.12 23.67 -3.27
N GLN A 3 -2.60 23.04 -2.22
CA GLN A 3 -1.19 23.11 -1.89
C GLN A 3 -0.41 22.27 -2.90
N VAL A 4 0.54 22.92 -3.54
CA VAL A 4 1.51 22.35 -4.45
C VAL A 4 2.40 21.37 -3.68
N ALA A 5 2.40 20.10 -4.08
CA ALA A 5 3.44 19.14 -3.72
C ALA A 5 4.01 18.55 -5.01
N VAL A 6 4.68 19.42 -5.77
CA VAL A 6 5.60 19.03 -6.83
C VAL A 6 6.99 19.29 -6.26
N MET A 7 7.90 18.33 -6.47
CA MET A 7 9.32 18.30 -6.07
C MET A 7 9.65 17.52 -4.80
N GLU A 8 9.69 16.19 -4.89
CA GLU A 8 10.66 15.40 -4.13
C GLU A 8 11.39 14.40 -5.05
N ALA A 9 12.47 14.93 -5.62
CA ALA A 9 13.75 14.30 -5.94
C ALA A 9 13.84 12.76 -6.01
N TYR A 10 14.04 12.25 -7.23
CA TYR A 10 15.04 11.25 -7.71
C TYR A 10 15.45 10.02 -6.87
N LEU A 11 14.79 9.72 -5.76
CA LEU A 11 14.91 8.49 -4.99
C LEU A 11 13.49 7.95 -4.87
N PRO A 12 13.21 6.66 -5.17
CA PRO A 12 11.93 6.09 -4.79
C PRO A 12 11.86 6.18 -3.26
N LYS A 13 11.17 7.21 -2.76
CA LYS A 13 10.92 7.36 -1.34
C LYS A 13 10.19 6.12 -0.89
N GLN A 14 10.75 5.45 0.11
CA GLN A 14 9.97 4.43 0.79
C GLN A 14 8.73 5.10 1.38
N LEU A 15 7.57 4.49 1.15
CA LEU A 15 6.32 4.97 1.72
C LEU A 15 6.44 5.01 3.24
N SER A 16 5.98 6.11 3.82
CA SER A 16 5.76 6.20 5.26
C SER A 16 4.66 5.23 5.67
N ALA A 17 4.56 4.91 6.96
CA ALA A 17 3.54 3.99 7.46
C ALA A 17 2.10 4.45 7.10
N GLU A 18 1.85 5.75 7.15
CA GLU A 18 0.55 6.37 6.79
C GLU A 18 0.25 6.26 5.29
N GLU A 19 1.25 6.50 4.44
CA GLU A 19 1.11 6.41 2.99
C GLU A 19 0.93 4.96 2.53
N LEU A 20 1.64 4.02 3.16
CA LEU A 20 1.46 2.59 2.94
C LEU A 20 0.04 2.16 3.31
N GLU A 21 -0.48 2.63 4.45
CA GLU A 21 -1.85 2.33 4.87
C GLU A 21 -2.88 2.85 3.87
N ALA A 22 -2.73 4.11 3.43
CA ALA A 22 -3.62 4.70 2.43
C ALA A 22 -3.62 3.91 1.12
N ALA A 23 -2.43 3.59 0.60
CA ALA A 23 -2.29 2.81 -0.63
C ALA A 23 -2.90 1.40 -0.49
N LEU A 24 -2.72 0.75 0.66
CA LEU A 24 -3.32 -0.57 0.91
C LEU A 24 -4.84 -0.51 1.02
N LYS A 25 -5.41 0.53 1.64
CA LYS A 25 -6.86 0.74 1.70
C LYS A 25 -7.46 0.92 0.30
N GLU A 26 -6.80 1.68 -0.57
CA GLU A 26 -7.20 1.81 -1.97
C GLU A 26 -7.15 0.45 -2.69
N ILE A 27 -6.07 -0.33 -2.51
CA ILE A 27 -5.95 -1.65 -3.12
C ILE A 27 -7.04 -2.61 -2.61
N ILE A 28 -7.35 -2.58 -1.31
CA ILE A 28 -8.43 -3.38 -0.71
C ILE A 28 -9.77 -3.01 -1.35
N ALA A 29 -10.05 -1.72 -1.51
CA ALA A 29 -11.27 -1.24 -2.17
C ALA A 29 -11.33 -1.64 -3.65
N GLU A 30 -10.24 -1.47 -4.41
CA GLU A 30 -10.14 -1.88 -5.82
C GLU A 30 -10.32 -3.38 -6.01
N THR A 31 -9.77 -4.18 -5.09
CA THR A 31 -9.87 -5.64 -5.15
C THR A 31 -11.19 -6.17 -4.59
N GLY A 32 -11.97 -5.35 -3.89
CA GLY A 32 -13.18 -5.78 -3.16
C GLY A 32 -12.85 -6.78 -2.05
N ALA A 33 -11.65 -6.70 -1.47
CA ALA A 33 -11.24 -7.60 -0.41
C ALA A 33 -12.00 -7.30 0.89
N THR A 34 -12.56 -8.33 1.51
CA THR A 34 -13.42 -8.17 2.70
C THR A 34 -12.93 -8.94 3.92
N GLY A 35 -11.83 -9.70 3.79
CA GLY A 35 -11.17 -10.32 4.94
C GLY A 35 -9.99 -11.20 4.54
N GLY A 36 -9.48 -11.97 5.51
CA GLY A 36 -8.26 -12.76 5.37
C GLY A 36 -8.22 -13.75 4.19
N LYS A 37 -9.37 -14.18 3.65
CA LYS A 37 -9.44 -15.02 2.43
C LYS A 37 -8.93 -14.29 1.18
N ASP A 38 -9.09 -12.97 1.15
CA ASP A 38 -8.67 -12.10 0.05
C ASP A 38 -7.23 -11.58 0.23
N MET A 39 -6.58 -11.92 1.35
CA MET A 39 -5.23 -11.45 1.66
C MET A 39 -4.23 -11.78 0.54
N GLY A 40 -4.32 -12.97 -0.07
CA GLY A 40 -3.48 -13.34 -1.21
C GLY A 40 -3.71 -12.46 -2.45
N LYS A 41 -4.96 -12.04 -2.69
CA LYS A 41 -5.32 -11.15 -3.79
C LYS A 41 -4.75 -9.74 -3.56
N VAL A 42 -4.94 -9.20 -2.36
CA VAL A 42 -4.41 -7.87 -1.97
C VAL A 42 -2.90 -7.87 -2.00
N MET A 43 -2.25 -8.90 -1.45
CA MET A 43 -0.79 -9.06 -1.49
C MET A 43 -0.24 -9.10 -2.92
N GLY A 44 -0.93 -9.78 -3.84
CA GLY A 44 -0.52 -9.84 -5.25
C GLY A 44 -0.56 -8.48 -5.96
N VAL A 45 -1.59 -7.67 -5.68
CA VAL A 45 -1.70 -6.31 -6.25
C VAL A 45 -0.74 -5.35 -5.54
N ALA A 46 -0.66 -5.39 -4.22
CA ALA A 46 0.22 -4.54 -3.42
C ALA A 46 1.70 -4.80 -3.72
N SER A 47 2.12 -6.06 -3.83
CA SER A 47 3.50 -6.38 -4.20
C SER A 47 3.88 -5.82 -5.57
N LYS A 48 2.94 -5.77 -6.54
CA LYS A 48 3.18 -5.17 -7.86
C LYS A 48 3.17 -3.65 -7.83
N LYS A 49 2.16 -3.03 -7.20
CA LYS A 49 2.01 -1.56 -7.14
C LYS A 49 3.06 -0.90 -6.24
N LEU A 50 3.48 -1.61 -5.19
CA LEU A 50 4.38 -1.11 -4.15
C LEU A 50 5.80 -1.70 -4.25
N ALA A 51 6.09 -2.48 -5.29
CA ALA A 51 7.45 -2.98 -5.55
C ALA A 51 8.44 -1.82 -5.64
N GLY A 52 9.51 -1.89 -4.85
CA GLY A 52 10.58 -0.88 -4.86
C GLY A 52 10.24 0.43 -4.14
N ILE A 53 9.01 0.61 -3.65
CA ILE A 53 8.58 1.77 -2.85
C ILE A 53 8.09 1.39 -1.45
N ALA A 54 7.82 0.11 -1.17
CA ALA A 54 7.61 -0.39 0.19
C ALA A 54 8.25 -1.78 0.39
N GLU A 55 8.69 -2.06 1.61
CA GLU A 55 9.19 -3.39 1.97
C GLU A 55 8.05 -4.41 2.00
N GLY A 56 8.28 -5.59 1.38
CA GLY A 56 7.30 -6.69 1.38
C GLY A 56 6.86 -7.13 2.77
N ARG A 57 7.74 -7.02 3.78
CA ARG A 57 7.39 -7.27 5.19
C ARG A 57 6.39 -6.25 5.73
N ALA A 58 6.62 -4.96 5.47
CA ALA A 58 5.72 -3.88 5.89
C ALA A 58 4.34 -4.02 5.22
N ILE A 59 4.33 -4.32 3.91
CA ILE A 59 3.10 -4.62 3.15
C ILE A 59 2.33 -5.77 3.82
N SER A 60 3.00 -6.92 4.04
CA SER A 60 2.36 -8.10 4.62
C SER A 60 1.78 -7.84 6.02
N ALA A 61 2.56 -7.19 6.89
CA ALA A 61 2.12 -6.84 8.24
C ALA A 61 0.87 -5.94 8.20
N LYS A 62 0.89 -4.91 7.36
CA LYS A 62 -0.20 -3.92 7.29
C LYS A 62 -1.44 -4.47 6.60
N VAL A 63 -1.30 -5.26 5.54
CA VAL A 63 -2.43 -5.98 4.91
C VAL A 63 -3.10 -6.90 5.93
N LYS A 64 -2.30 -7.62 6.74
CA LYS A 64 -2.84 -8.49 7.79
C LYS A 64 -3.59 -7.70 8.87
N GLU A 65 -3.11 -6.51 9.22
CA GLU A 65 -3.80 -5.61 10.15
C GLU A 65 -5.14 -5.09 9.59
N LEU A 66 -5.19 -4.80 8.28
CA LEU A 66 -6.38 -4.24 7.62
C LEU A 66 -7.46 -5.29 7.28
N LEU A 67 -7.08 -6.54 7.03
CA LEU A 67 -7.98 -7.64 6.61
C LEU A 67 -8.14 -8.75 7.66
N GLY A 68 -7.38 -8.69 8.74
CA GLY A 68 -7.33 -9.68 9.81
C GLY A 68 -8.53 -9.64 10.75
#